data_AF-X1P2A1-F1
#
_entry.id   AF-X1P2A1-F1
#
_cell.length_a   1.000
_cell.length_b   1.000
_cell.length_c   1.000
_cell.angle_alpha   90.00
_cell.angle_beta   90.00
_cell.angle_gamma   90.00
#
_symmetry.space_group_name_H-M   'P 1'
#
loop_
_entity.id
_entity.type
_entity.pdbx_description
1 polymer ?
#
loop_
_entity_poly.entity_id
_entity_poly.type
_entity_poly.pdbx_seq_one_letter_code
_entity_poly.pdbx_strand_id
1 'polypeptide(L)'
;KDDKNSSAIYRFTIGSSTSWESIDSTLPDGAIIDQFIVSSDGTLYAMNSQPVDTAKGEGGMERSLNPTYSLGPTFETVTRGLDAGATLNGLWLSGNRLWSIDTTNWRVMTYTDSLTEPVTLTSPQEKAQGIGTMINHTISNVSLDWEAAKGATSYQWQLDHDTDFSIVPAGFEGSTKASQAKLPALEPATTYYWRVRVTEPVLSPWSTKWSFTTSLGSETIAPKLYSPEAGASGVELKPIFQWSAIAGAD
;
A
#
# COMPACT_ATOMS: atom_id res chain seq x y z
N LYS A 1 -12.01 -7.81 -34.38
CA LYS A 1 -10.70 -7.29 -34.83
C LYS A 1 -9.75 -7.72 -33.73
N ASP A 2 -9.01 -8.78 -34.02
CA ASP A 2 -8.14 -9.60 -33.15
C ASP A 2 -8.77 -10.25 -31.91
N ASP A 3 -9.59 -11.29 -32.17
CA ASP A 3 -9.81 -12.41 -31.24
C ASP A 3 -8.51 -13.24 -31.16
N LYS A 4 -7.49 -12.72 -30.47
CA LYS A 4 -6.58 -13.65 -29.79
C LYS A 4 -7.42 -14.26 -28.68
N ASN A 5 -7.54 -15.59 -28.65
CA ASN A 5 -8.04 -16.31 -27.47
C ASN A 5 -7.12 -15.99 -26.29
N SER A 6 -7.34 -14.86 -25.62
CA SER A 6 -6.72 -14.58 -24.34
C SER A 6 -7.44 -15.46 -23.34
N SER A 7 -6.72 -16.40 -22.75
CA SER A 7 -7.17 -17.09 -21.55
C SER A 7 -7.62 -16.03 -20.54
N ALA A 8 -8.81 -16.19 -19.98
CA ALA A 8 -9.36 -15.24 -19.02
C ALA A 8 -10.28 -15.98 -18.04
N ILE A 9 -10.42 -15.43 -16.84
CA ILE A 9 -11.44 -15.85 -15.88
C ILE A 9 -12.71 -15.07 -16.17
N TYR A 10 -13.85 -15.75 -16.23
CA TYR A 10 -15.14 -15.13 -16.55
C TYR A 10 -16.10 -15.18 -15.36
N ARG A 11 -16.94 -14.15 -15.23
CA ARG A 11 -17.99 -14.02 -14.22
C ARG A 11 -19.36 -13.96 -14.89
N PHE A 12 -20.36 -14.54 -14.22
CA PHE A 12 -21.76 -14.35 -14.56
C PHE A 12 -22.56 -14.19 -13.27
N THR A 13 -23.27 -13.07 -13.16
CA THR A 13 -24.05 -12.73 -11.96
C THR A 13 -25.53 -12.89 -12.26
N ILE A 14 -26.20 -13.81 -11.55
CA ILE A 14 -27.64 -14.05 -11.70
C ILE A 14 -28.42 -12.77 -11.36
N GLY A 15 -29.30 -12.36 -12.27
CA GLY A 15 -30.16 -11.18 -12.09
C GLY A 15 -29.55 -9.86 -12.54
N SER A 16 -28.28 -9.83 -12.94
CA SER A 16 -27.63 -8.62 -13.50
C SER A 16 -26.89 -8.87 -14.81
N SER A 17 -26.20 -10.01 -14.96
CA SER A 17 -25.49 -10.36 -16.19
C SER A 17 -26.42 -10.90 -17.27
N THR A 18 -26.23 -10.44 -18.51
CA THR A 18 -26.86 -10.99 -19.72
C THR A 18 -25.88 -11.78 -20.59
N SER A 19 -24.58 -11.67 -20.30
CA SER A 19 -23.48 -12.43 -20.91
C SER A 19 -22.38 -12.66 -19.88
N TRP A 20 -21.48 -13.62 -20.16
CA TRP A 20 -20.25 -13.79 -19.39
C TRP A 20 -19.34 -12.58 -19.61
N GLU A 21 -18.76 -12.06 -18.54
CA GLU A 21 -17.80 -10.95 -18.58
C GLU A 21 -16.43 -11.46 -18.15
N SER A 22 -15.38 -11.09 -18.90
CA SER A 22 -14.01 -11.34 -18.44
C SER A 22 -13.74 -10.46 -17.22
N ILE A 23 -13.22 -11.09 -16.17
CA ILE A 23 -12.80 -10.41 -14.94
C ILE A 23 -11.29 -10.41 -14.76
N ASP A 24 -10.55 -11.16 -15.57
CA ASP A 24 -9.10 -11.18 -15.56
C ASP A 24 -8.58 -10.86 -16.97
N SER A 25 -7.83 -9.77 -17.08
CA SER A 25 -7.18 -9.34 -18.32
C SER A 25 -5.66 -9.48 -18.29
N THR A 26 -5.12 -10.14 -17.26
CA THR A 26 -3.69 -10.20 -16.97
C THR A 26 -3.08 -11.58 -17.15
N LEU A 27 -3.89 -12.61 -17.42
CA LEU A 27 -3.39 -13.95 -17.68
C LEU A 27 -2.42 -13.98 -18.87
N PRO A 28 -1.32 -14.74 -18.77
CA PRO A 28 -0.37 -14.87 -19.86
C PRO A 28 -0.92 -15.66 -21.05
N ASP A 29 -0.31 -15.45 -22.21
CA ASP A 29 -0.64 -16.18 -23.44
C ASP A 29 -0.45 -17.69 -23.20
N GLY A 30 -1.51 -18.48 -23.41
CA GLY A 30 -1.48 -19.92 -23.20
C GLY A 30 -1.71 -20.36 -21.75
N ALA A 31 -2.13 -19.46 -20.87
CA ALA A 31 -2.57 -19.82 -19.52
C ALA A 31 -3.69 -20.85 -19.57
N ILE A 32 -3.63 -21.85 -18.70
CA ILE A 32 -4.65 -22.91 -18.60
C ILE A 32 -5.13 -22.94 -17.16
N ILE A 33 -6.34 -22.42 -16.93
CA ILE A 33 -6.95 -22.39 -15.60
C ILE A 33 -7.80 -23.64 -15.40
N ASP A 34 -7.33 -24.58 -14.58
CA ASP A 34 -7.97 -25.90 -14.42
C ASP A 34 -8.75 -26.05 -13.12
N GLN A 35 -8.45 -25.24 -12.09
CA GLN A 35 -9.15 -25.31 -10.81
C GLN A 35 -9.17 -23.95 -10.12
N PHE A 36 -10.27 -23.63 -9.44
CA PHE A 36 -10.40 -22.46 -8.59
C PHE A 36 -10.91 -22.83 -7.19
N ILE A 37 -10.59 -22.00 -6.21
CA ILE A 37 -11.13 -22.07 -4.85
C ILE A 37 -11.26 -20.65 -4.30
N VAL A 38 -12.26 -20.43 -3.46
CA VAL A 38 -12.48 -19.14 -2.79
C VAL A 38 -12.38 -19.37 -1.29
N SER A 39 -11.55 -18.58 -0.61
CA SER A 39 -11.43 -18.57 0.85
C SER A 39 -12.63 -17.91 1.51
N SER A 40 -12.75 -18.11 2.83
CA SER A 40 -13.83 -17.49 3.62
C SER A 40 -13.78 -15.96 3.65
N ASP A 41 -12.60 -15.36 3.43
CA ASP A 41 -12.43 -13.91 3.32
C ASP A 41 -12.76 -13.36 1.91
N GLY A 42 -13.11 -14.24 0.96
CA GLY A 42 -13.48 -13.86 -0.40
C GLY A 42 -12.31 -13.80 -1.39
N THR A 43 -11.09 -14.13 -0.97
CA THR A 43 -9.94 -14.25 -1.88
C THR A 43 -10.16 -15.44 -2.82
N LEU A 44 -10.03 -15.19 -4.13
CA LEU A 44 -10.07 -16.24 -5.15
C LEU A 44 -8.65 -16.67 -5.48
N TYR A 45 -8.45 -17.98 -5.54
CA TYR A 45 -7.24 -18.60 -6.04
C TYR A 45 -7.61 -19.47 -7.23
N ALA A 46 -6.82 -19.40 -8.30
CA ALA A 46 -6.97 -20.26 -9.44
C ALA A 46 -5.61 -20.86 -9.80
N MET A 47 -5.57 -22.12 -10.17
CA MET A 47 -4.33 -22.79 -10.57
C MET A 47 -4.14 -22.61 -12.08
N ASN A 48 -2.95 -22.17 -12.47
CA ASN A 48 -2.53 -22.07 -13.86
C ASN A 48 -1.55 -23.21 -14.17
N SER A 49 -2.02 -24.19 -14.95
CA SER A 49 -1.26 -25.42 -15.26
C SER A 49 -0.23 -25.22 -16.37
N GLN A 50 -0.11 -24.02 -16.91
CA GLN A 50 1.05 -23.63 -17.70
C GLN A 50 2.34 -23.86 -16.89
N PRO A 51 3.40 -24.44 -17.48
CA PRO A 51 4.69 -24.56 -16.81
C PRO A 51 5.21 -23.21 -16.34
N VAL A 52 5.70 -23.16 -15.10
CA VAL A 52 6.16 -21.92 -14.48
C VAL A 52 7.34 -21.32 -15.27
N ASP A 53 7.19 -20.09 -15.72
CA ASP A 53 8.30 -19.25 -16.21
C ASP A 53 8.57 -18.16 -15.18
N THR A 54 9.58 -18.37 -14.33
CA THR A 54 9.93 -17.42 -13.27
C THR A 54 10.49 -16.10 -13.80
N ALA A 55 10.98 -16.06 -15.04
CA ALA A 55 11.51 -14.84 -15.64
C ALA A 55 10.40 -13.94 -16.16
N LYS A 56 9.29 -14.54 -16.62
CA LYS A 56 8.11 -13.81 -17.11
C LYS A 56 6.98 -13.69 -16.09
N GLY A 57 7.05 -14.46 -15.00
CA GLY A 57 5.99 -14.49 -13.99
C GLY A 57 4.74 -15.24 -14.47
N GLU A 58 4.91 -16.28 -15.29
CA GLU A 58 3.80 -17.04 -15.89
C GLU A 58 3.63 -18.41 -15.21
N GLY A 59 2.40 -18.93 -15.19
CA GLY A 59 2.06 -20.23 -14.58
C GLY A 59 1.85 -20.16 -13.06
N GLY A 60 1.77 -21.31 -12.41
CA GLY A 60 1.65 -21.40 -10.95
C GLY A 60 0.22 -21.16 -10.47
N MET A 61 -0.02 -20.05 -9.77
CA MET A 61 -1.32 -19.75 -9.16
C MET A 61 -1.71 -18.30 -9.39
N GLU A 62 -2.91 -18.05 -9.87
CA GLU A 62 -3.53 -16.74 -9.93
C GLU A 62 -4.25 -16.44 -8.62
N ARG A 63 -4.17 -15.21 -8.15
CA ARG A 63 -4.76 -14.76 -6.89
C ARG A 63 -5.50 -13.44 -7.12
N SER A 64 -6.72 -13.34 -6.57
CA SER A 64 -7.50 -12.10 -6.56
C SER A 64 -8.12 -11.84 -5.20
N LEU A 65 -7.82 -10.67 -4.63
CA LEU A 65 -8.34 -10.22 -3.34
C LEU A 65 -9.76 -9.64 -3.41
N ASN A 66 -10.21 -9.29 -4.59
CA ASN A 66 -11.47 -8.57 -4.81
C ASN A 66 -12.23 -9.09 -6.04
N PRO A 67 -12.39 -10.41 -6.24
CA PRO A 67 -12.91 -11.00 -7.48
C PRO A 67 -14.34 -10.55 -7.85
N THR A 68 -15.08 -9.99 -6.89
CA THR A 68 -16.44 -9.46 -7.06
C THR A 68 -16.48 -7.97 -7.39
N TYR A 69 -15.34 -7.26 -7.39
CA TYR A 69 -15.31 -5.84 -7.70
C TYR A 69 -15.76 -5.60 -9.15
N SER A 70 -16.73 -4.71 -9.33
CA SER A 70 -17.43 -4.52 -10.60
C SER A 70 -16.67 -3.65 -11.59
N LEU A 71 -15.75 -2.81 -11.13
CA LEU A 71 -14.92 -1.94 -11.99
C LEU A 71 -13.63 -2.63 -12.45
N GLY A 72 -13.52 -3.95 -12.28
CA GLY A 72 -12.36 -4.75 -12.66
C GLY A 72 -11.60 -5.23 -11.44
N PRO A 73 -11.69 -6.53 -11.07
CA PRO A 73 -10.90 -7.05 -9.97
C PRO A 73 -9.42 -7.11 -10.34
N THR A 74 -8.57 -7.12 -9.32
CA THR A 74 -7.12 -7.22 -9.49
C THR A 74 -6.71 -8.69 -9.37
N PHE A 75 -5.90 -9.14 -10.32
CA PHE A 75 -5.27 -10.45 -10.32
C PHE A 75 -3.75 -10.30 -10.22
N GLU A 76 -3.12 -11.25 -9.55
CA GLU A 76 -1.67 -11.40 -9.51
C GLU A 76 -1.27 -12.86 -9.73
N THR A 77 -0.24 -13.07 -10.54
CA THR A 77 0.32 -14.41 -10.79
C THR A 77 1.42 -14.70 -9.77
N VAL A 78 1.20 -15.76 -8.99
CA VAL A 78 2.06 -16.23 -7.91
C VAL A 78 2.92 -17.39 -8.42
N THR A 79 4.13 -17.06 -8.86
CA THR A 79 5.18 -18.03 -9.24
C THR A 79 6.28 -18.18 -8.19
N ARG A 80 6.27 -17.31 -7.17
CA ARG A 80 7.37 -17.21 -6.21
C ARG A 80 7.52 -18.49 -5.38
N GLY A 81 8.74 -19.01 -5.32
CA GLY A 81 9.07 -20.25 -4.60
C GLY A 81 8.76 -21.52 -5.39
N LEU A 82 8.24 -21.39 -6.62
CA LEU A 82 8.16 -22.49 -7.57
C LEU A 82 9.44 -22.53 -8.41
N ASP A 83 9.87 -23.74 -8.78
CA ASP A 83 10.99 -23.93 -9.70
C ASP A 83 10.55 -23.65 -11.15
N ALA A 84 11.47 -23.17 -11.97
CA ALA A 84 11.21 -23.00 -13.40
C ALA A 84 10.81 -24.35 -14.04
N GLY A 85 9.71 -24.35 -14.80
CA GLY A 85 9.12 -25.54 -15.42
C GLY A 85 8.23 -26.38 -14.49
N ALA A 86 8.03 -25.99 -13.23
CA ALA A 86 7.04 -26.63 -12.37
C ALA A 86 5.65 -26.54 -12.99
N THR A 87 4.88 -27.63 -12.94
CA THR A 87 3.49 -27.68 -13.41
C THR A 87 2.62 -28.14 -12.26
N LEU A 88 1.78 -27.22 -11.78
CA LEU A 88 0.88 -27.48 -10.66
C LEU A 88 -0.35 -28.27 -11.11
N ASN A 89 -0.81 -29.16 -10.25
CA ASN A 89 -2.04 -29.92 -10.43
C ASN A 89 -2.78 -30.05 -9.09
N GLY A 90 -4.07 -29.75 -9.13
CA GLY A 90 -4.91 -29.72 -7.94
C GLY A 90 -4.69 -28.48 -7.07
N LEU A 91 -5.76 -28.02 -6.44
CA LEU A 91 -5.77 -26.88 -5.53
C LEU A 91 -6.68 -27.19 -4.34
N TRP A 92 -6.10 -27.22 -3.13
CA TRP A 92 -6.83 -27.45 -1.89
C TRP A 92 -6.58 -26.31 -0.92
N LEU A 93 -7.60 -25.95 -0.13
CA LEU A 93 -7.54 -24.84 0.83
C LEU A 93 -8.06 -25.31 2.20
N SER A 94 -7.40 -24.86 3.26
CA SER A 94 -7.84 -25.02 4.65
C SER A 94 -7.29 -23.87 5.47
N GLY A 95 -8.18 -23.05 6.02
CA GLY A 95 -7.80 -21.76 6.58
C GLY A 95 -7.15 -20.90 5.51
N ASN A 96 -5.93 -20.45 5.77
CA ASN A 96 -5.13 -19.62 4.85
C ASN A 96 -3.98 -20.39 4.17
N ARG A 97 -4.01 -21.73 4.23
CA ARG A 97 -3.01 -22.58 3.62
C ARG A 97 -3.58 -23.24 2.38
N LEU A 98 -2.84 -23.15 1.28
CA LEU A 98 -3.10 -23.82 0.03
C LEU A 98 -2.12 -24.97 -0.18
N TRP A 99 -2.59 -26.00 -0.87
CA TRP A 99 -1.78 -27.13 -1.31
C TRP A 99 -1.97 -27.35 -2.80
N SER A 100 -0.90 -27.81 -3.46
CA SER A 100 -0.92 -28.27 -4.84
C SER A 100 0.12 -29.37 -5.04
N ILE A 101 0.05 -30.11 -6.14
CA ILE A 101 1.06 -31.10 -6.52
C ILE A 101 1.86 -30.53 -7.69
N ASP A 102 3.16 -30.40 -7.52
CA ASP A 102 4.08 -30.15 -8.64
C ASP A 102 4.33 -31.47 -9.36
N THR A 103 3.73 -31.62 -10.52
CA THR A 103 3.78 -32.84 -11.34
C THR A 103 5.09 -33.00 -12.10
N THR A 104 5.84 -31.91 -12.30
CA THR A 104 7.17 -31.95 -12.92
C THR A 104 8.19 -32.50 -11.94
N ASN A 105 8.14 -32.05 -10.68
CA ASN A 105 9.13 -32.40 -9.66
C ASN A 105 8.64 -33.41 -8.62
N TRP A 106 7.43 -33.97 -8.80
CA TRP A 106 6.81 -34.99 -7.95
C TRP A 106 6.80 -34.66 -6.45
N ARG A 107 6.36 -33.44 -6.11
CA ARG A 107 6.31 -32.96 -4.72
C ARG A 107 5.00 -32.28 -4.40
N VAL A 108 4.66 -32.29 -3.12
CA VAL A 108 3.54 -31.50 -2.59
C VAL A 108 4.05 -30.09 -2.27
N MET A 109 3.37 -29.10 -2.83
CA MET A 109 3.62 -27.68 -2.60
C MET A 109 2.63 -27.15 -1.58
N THR A 110 3.10 -26.26 -0.71
CA THR A 110 2.25 -25.55 0.24
C THR A 110 2.51 -24.07 0.17
N TYR A 111 1.44 -23.27 0.13
CA TYR A 111 1.49 -21.82 0.16
C TYR A 111 0.65 -21.33 1.34
N THR A 112 1.20 -20.47 2.20
CA THR A 112 0.42 -19.87 3.29
C THR A 112 0.23 -18.40 2.98
N ASP A 113 -1.01 -18.00 2.76
CA ASP A 113 -1.36 -16.62 2.47
C ASP A 113 -1.64 -15.87 3.77
N SER A 114 -0.72 -14.99 4.17
CA SER A 114 -0.91 -14.13 5.34
C SER A 114 -1.20 -12.68 4.97
N LEU A 115 -1.44 -12.41 3.68
CA LEU A 115 -1.61 -11.06 3.13
C LEU A 115 -2.98 -10.89 2.47
N THR A 116 -3.99 -11.64 2.93
CA THR A 116 -5.40 -11.46 2.53
C THR A 116 -6.11 -10.39 3.35
N GLU A 117 -5.52 -9.97 4.47
CA GLU A 117 -6.07 -8.94 5.36
C GLU A 117 -5.36 -7.59 5.15
N PRO A 118 -6.08 -6.47 5.33
CA PRO A 118 -5.49 -5.14 5.27
C PRO A 118 -4.48 -4.89 6.40
N VAL A 119 -3.55 -3.98 6.16
CA VAL A 119 -2.60 -3.49 7.16
C VAL A 119 -3.31 -2.65 8.23
N THR A 120 -2.97 -2.85 9.51
CA THR A 120 -3.46 -2.04 10.63
C THR A 120 -2.70 -0.72 10.73
N LEU A 121 -3.40 0.41 10.60
CA LEU A 121 -2.81 1.75 10.77
C LEU A 121 -2.63 2.10 12.25
N THR A 122 -1.60 2.87 12.59
CA THR A 122 -1.29 3.23 13.99
C THR A 122 -1.07 4.72 14.22
N SER A 123 -0.47 5.47 13.30
CA SER A 123 -0.28 6.91 13.47
C SER A 123 -0.20 7.64 12.11
N PRO A 124 -0.71 8.88 12.00
CA PRO A 124 -1.53 9.60 12.98
C PRO A 124 -2.84 8.88 13.22
N GLN A 125 -3.42 9.00 14.43
CA GLN A 125 -4.73 8.38 14.73
C GLN A 125 -5.83 8.92 13.82
N GLU A 126 -6.87 8.12 13.58
CA GLU A 126 -7.99 8.53 12.72
C GLU A 126 -8.62 9.84 13.19
N LYS A 127 -8.68 10.82 12.28
CA LYS A 127 -9.17 12.21 12.48
C LYS A 127 -8.36 13.04 13.46
N ALA A 128 -7.11 12.66 13.73
CA ALA A 128 -6.22 13.44 14.59
C ALA A 128 -6.06 14.88 14.07
N GLN A 129 -5.96 15.83 15.00
CA GLN A 129 -5.85 17.25 14.72
C GLN A 129 -4.47 17.76 15.13
N GLY A 130 -4.02 18.86 14.52
CA GLY A 130 -2.79 19.52 14.95
C GLY A 130 -1.51 18.77 14.57
N ILE A 131 -1.55 17.94 13.53
CA ILE A 131 -0.40 17.09 13.15
C ILE A 131 0.72 17.90 12.49
N GLY A 132 1.95 17.59 12.88
CA GLY A 132 3.17 18.16 12.32
C GLY A 132 3.60 19.49 12.93
N THR A 133 4.75 19.99 12.47
CA THR A 133 5.36 21.23 12.95
C THR A 133 5.45 22.26 11.83
N MET A 134 5.05 23.51 12.10
CA MET A 134 5.24 24.61 11.17
C MET A 134 6.72 24.98 11.02
N ILE A 135 7.22 24.91 9.80
CA ILE A 135 8.57 25.35 9.41
C ILE A 135 8.45 26.08 8.07
N ASN A 136 8.85 27.35 8.04
CA ASN A 136 8.82 28.19 6.83
C ASN A 136 7.45 28.14 6.10
N HIS A 137 6.36 28.42 6.82
CA HIS A 137 4.98 28.39 6.30
C HIS A 137 4.45 27.02 5.78
N THR A 138 5.16 25.92 6.04
CA THR A 138 4.71 24.57 5.68
C THR A 138 4.75 23.64 6.89
N ILE A 139 3.97 22.58 6.85
CA ILE A 139 3.94 21.55 7.90
C ILE A 139 4.93 20.45 7.54
N SER A 140 5.86 20.20 8.46
CA SER A 140 6.93 19.19 8.34
C SER A 140 6.89 18.20 9.51
N ASN A 141 7.76 17.19 9.46
CA ASN A 141 7.91 16.14 10.49
C ASN A 141 6.64 15.32 10.74
N VAL A 142 5.90 15.04 9.67
CA VAL A 142 4.77 14.12 9.70
C VAL A 142 5.22 12.75 9.20
N SER A 143 4.85 11.69 9.92
CA SER A 143 5.01 10.30 9.50
C SER A 143 3.68 9.59 9.50
N LEU A 144 3.55 8.63 8.60
CA LEU A 144 2.52 7.59 8.62
C LEU A 144 3.16 6.33 9.20
N ASP A 145 2.49 5.69 10.15
CA ASP A 145 2.95 4.50 10.86
C ASP A 145 1.84 3.44 10.86
N TRP A 146 2.25 2.18 10.76
CA TRP A 146 1.35 1.03 10.75
C TRP A 146 2.02 -0.21 11.36
N GLU A 147 1.23 -1.24 11.66
CA GLU A 147 1.74 -2.52 12.12
C GLU A 147 2.40 -3.28 10.97
N ALA A 148 3.56 -3.90 11.24
CA ALA A 148 4.22 -4.74 10.25
C ALA A 148 3.38 -5.99 9.94
N ALA A 149 2.94 -6.14 8.70
CA ALA A 149 2.22 -7.32 8.24
C ALA A 149 3.16 -8.53 8.14
N LYS A 150 2.70 -9.70 8.59
CA LYS A 150 3.52 -10.92 8.60
C LYS A 150 3.87 -11.34 7.17
N GLY A 151 5.17 -11.42 6.90
CA GLY A 151 5.70 -11.82 5.58
C GLY A 151 5.83 -10.67 4.58
N ALA A 152 5.36 -9.46 4.90
CA ALA A 152 5.52 -8.30 4.06
C ALA A 152 7.00 -7.85 4.01
N THR A 153 7.45 -7.47 2.81
CA THR A 153 8.82 -6.96 2.58
C THR A 153 8.83 -5.57 1.95
N SER A 154 7.68 -5.11 1.45
CA SER A 154 7.49 -3.76 0.93
C SER A 154 6.04 -3.32 1.10
N TYR A 155 5.84 -2.02 1.29
CA TYR A 155 4.55 -1.36 1.40
C TYR A 155 4.46 -0.22 0.40
N GLN A 156 3.23 0.07 -0.03
CA GLN A 156 2.87 1.29 -0.73
C GLN A 156 1.94 2.12 0.18
N TRP A 157 2.20 3.41 0.26
CA TRP A 157 1.35 4.38 0.95
C TRP A 157 0.84 5.42 -0.05
N GLN A 158 -0.35 5.93 0.23
CA GLN A 158 -0.96 7.04 -0.50
C GLN A 158 -1.53 8.05 0.50
N LEU A 159 -1.44 9.32 0.13
CA LEU A 159 -1.99 10.48 0.81
C LEU A 159 -2.82 11.26 -0.22
N ASP A 160 -3.93 11.86 0.17
CA ASP A 160 -4.79 12.60 -0.74
C ASP A 160 -5.58 13.69 0.01
N HIS A 161 -6.10 14.67 -0.73
CA HIS A 161 -7.10 15.62 -0.26
C HIS A 161 -8.52 15.06 -0.33
N ASP A 162 -8.76 14.07 -1.20
CA ASP A 162 -10.03 13.38 -1.33
C ASP A 162 -10.03 12.00 -0.66
N THR A 163 -11.16 11.31 -0.70
CA THR A 163 -11.34 10.02 -0.02
C THR A 163 -11.44 8.83 -0.95
N ASP A 164 -11.32 9.07 -2.26
CA ASP A 164 -11.45 8.03 -3.29
C ASP A 164 -10.09 7.65 -3.89
N PHE A 165 -9.07 8.49 -3.74
CA PHE A 165 -7.71 8.28 -4.24
C PHE A 165 -7.71 8.00 -5.75
N SER A 166 -8.63 8.63 -6.47
CA SER A 166 -8.75 8.48 -7.92
C SER A 166 -7.61 9.15 -8.66
N ILE A 167 -7.11 10.28 -8.15
CA ILE A 167 -5.96 11.00 -8.69
C ILE A 167 -5.07 11.48 -7.53
N VAL A 168 -4.13 10.64 -7.13
CA VAL A 168 -3.20 10.98 -6.05
C VAL A 168 -2.27 12.13 -6.46
N PRO A 169 -2.17 13.21 -5.66
CA PRO A 169 -1.27 14.33 -5.97
C PRO A 169 0.19 13.91 -6.09
N ALA A 170 0.94 14.63 -6.93
CA ALA A 170 2.36 14.35 -7.13
C ALA A 170 3.14 14.44 -5.81
N GLY A 171 3.86 13.37 -5.47
CA GLY A 171 4.64 13.27 -4.24
C GLY A 171 3.86 12.77 -3.02
N PHE A 172 2.55 12.50 -3.16
CA PHE A 172 1.70 11.96 -2.10
C PHE A 172 1.51 10.44 -2.19
N GLU A 173 2.42 9.76 -2.88
CA GLU A 173 2.52 8.31 -2.82
C GLU A 173 3.98 7.87 -2.83
N GLY A 174 4.24 6.68 -2.30
CA GLY A 174 5.57 6.12 -2.27
C GLY A 174 5.59 4.66 -1.84
N SER A 175 6.78 4.08 -1.90
CA SER A 175 7.05 2.72 -1.43
C SER A 175 8.13 2.71 -0.35
N THR A 176 8.04 1.77 0.58
CA THR A 176 8.99 1.63 1.69
C THR A 176 9.09 0.18 2.16
N LYS A 177 10.25 -0.22 2.68
CA LYS A 177 10.44 -1.52 3.33
C LYS A 177 10.12 -1.48 4.83
N ALA A 178 10.05 -0.28 5.41
CA ALA A 178 9.70 -0.08 6.82
C ALA A 178 8.18 0.02 6.98
N SER A 179 7.67 -0.24 8.18
CA SER A 179 6.27 -0.02 8.54
C SER A 179 5.97 1.45 8.90
N GLN A 180 6.65 2.37 8.21
CA GLN A 180 6.55 3.80 8.38
C GLN A 180 6.95 4.51 7.08
N ALA A 181 6.32 5.67 6.81
CA ALA A 181 6.70 6.60 5.76
C ALA A 181 6.76 8.04 6.28
N LYS A 182 7.83 8.77 5.95
CA LYS A 182 7.91 10.21 6.21
C LYS A 182 7.25 10.96 5.05
N LEU A 183 6.34 11.89 5.37
CA LEU A 183 5.62 12.67 4.38
C LEU A 183 6.44 13.87 3.89
N PRO A 184 6.16 14.38 2.67
CA PRO A 184 6.66 15.67 2.22
C PRO A 184 6.10 16.82 3.06
N ALA A 185 6.51 18.06 2.75
CA ALA A 185 5.91 19.24 3.35
C ALA A 185 4.43 19.34 2.97
N LEU A 186 3.58 19.64 3.95
CA LEU A 186 2.13 19.73 3.81
C LEU A 186 1.63 21.16 4.06
N GLU A 187 0.42 21.45 3.65
CA GLU A 187 -0.25 22.73 3.91
C GLU A 187 -0.76 22.78 5.37
N PRO A 188 -0.73 23.94 6.03
CA PRO A 188 -1.30 24.12 7.36
C PRO A 188 -2.84 24.09 7.33
N ALA A 189 -3.44 23.64 8.44
CA ALA A 189 -4.90 23.52 8.60
C ALA A 189 -5.62 22.75 7.47
N THR A 190 -4.92 21.82 6.84
CA THR A 190 -5.44 21.00 5.74
C THR A 190 -5.69 19.58 6.23
N THR A 191 -6.84 19.02 5.84
CA THR A 191 -7.17 17.62 6.11
C THR A 191 -6.66 16.76 4.95
N TYR A 192 -5.94 15.70 5.29
CA TYR A 192 -5.45 14.70 4.37
C TYR A 192 -6.00 13.33 4.72
N TYR A 193 -6.26 12.53 3.71
CA TYR A 193 -6.66 11.12 3.82
C TYR A 193 -5.49 10.25 3.41
N TRP A 194 -5.32 9.09 4.04
CA TRP A 194 -4.23 8.20 3.73
C TRP A 194 -4.63 6.73 3.89
N ARG A 195 -3.92 5.88 3.14
CA ARG A 195 -4.06 4.42 3.17
C ARG A 195 -2.74 3.74 2.84
N VAL A 196 -2.60 2.50 3.29
CA VAL A 196 -1.39 1.70 3.08
C VAL A 196 -1.77 0.27 2.67
N ARG A 197 -0.96 -0.34 1.82
CA ARG A 197 -1.03 -1.78 1.52
C ARG A 197 0.36 -2.40 1.44
N VAL A 198 0.44 -3.71 1.58
CA VAL A 198 1.62 -4.48 1.21
C VAL A 198 1.69 -4.58 -0.31
N THR A 199 2.90 -4.44 -0.85
CA THR A 199 3.18 -4.66 -2.28
C THR A 199 4.02 -5.89 -2.56
N GLU A 200 4.82 -6.34 -1.59
CA GLU A 200 5.67 -7.52 -1.73
C GLU A 200 5.58 -8.40 -0.48
N PRO A 201 5.57 -9.74 -0.64
CA PRO A 201 5.80 -10.48 -1.89
C PRO A 201 4.59 -10.63 -2.82
N VAL A 202 3.40 -10.28 -2.32
CA VAL A 202 2.10 -10.24 -3.02
C VAL A 202 1.30 -9.05 -2.48
N LEU A 203 0.28 -8.61 -3.20
CA LEU A 203 -0.56 -7.51 -2.75
C LEU A 203 -1.38 -7.89 -1.51
N SER A 204 -1.54 -6.95 -0.57
CA SER A 204 -2.65 -6.99 0.39
C SER A 204 -3.79 -6.08 -0.07
N PRO A 205 -4.99 -6.20 0.53
CA PRO A 205 -5.97 -5.15 0.44
C PRO A 205 -5.38 -3.83 0.96
N TRP A 206 -5.90 -2.71 0.45
CA TRP A 206 -5.68 -1.42 1.09
C TRP A 206 -6.26 -1.42 2.50
N SER A 207 -5.56 -0.77 3.42
CA SER A 207 -6.09 -0.44 4.73
C SER A 207 -7.41 0.34 4.61
N THR A 208 -8.18 0.37 5.71
CA THR A 208 -9.18 1.42 5.86
C THR A 208 -8.50 2.78 5.68
N LYS A 209 -9.17 3.71 5.01
CA LYS A 209 -8.70 5.08 4.90
C LYS A 209 -8.75 5.75 6.27
N TRP A 210 -7.64 6.34 6.68
CA TRP A 210 -7.60 7.25 7.81
C TRP A 210 -7.40 8.68 7.33
N SER A 211 -7.60 9.64 8.21
CA SER A 211 -7.46 11.06 7.97
C SER A 211 -6.76 11.74 9.14
N PHE A 212 -6.12 12.86 8.86
CA PHE A 212 -5.63 13.78 9.89
C PHE A 212 -5.68 15.21 9.36
N THR A 213 -5.75 16.17 10.27
CA THR A 213 -5.68 17.60 9.96
C THR A 213 -4.37 18.16 10.49
N THR A 214 -3.63 18.83 9.62
CA THR A 214 -2.35 19.46 9.98
C THR A 214 -2.55 20.64 10.92
N SER A 215 -1.50 20.98 11.67
CA SER A 215 -1.54 22.14 12.57
C SER A 215 -1.83 23.44 11.81
N LEU A 216 -2.60 24.33 12.45
CA LEU A 216 -2.79 25.71 11.98
C LEU A 216 -1.50 26.52 12.14
N GLY A 217 -0.67 26.15 13.14
CA GLY A 217 0.59 26.80 13.42
C GLY A 217 0.47 28.16 14.12
N SER A 218 1.12 28.30 15.27
CA SER A 218 1.88 29.51 15.53
C SER A 218 3.32 29.19 15.13
N GLU A 219 3.94 30.01 14.29
CA GLU A 219 5.37 29.84 14.00
C GLU A 219 6.14 29.95 15.32
N THR A 220 6.81 28.88 15.75
CA THR A 220 7.82 29.00 16.81
C THR A 220 9.07 29.63 16.19
N ILE A 221 9.03 30.93 15.95
CA ILE A 221 10.22 31.70 15.59
C ILE A 221 11.03 31.84 16.87
N ALA A 222 12.19 31.18 16.97
CA ALA A 222 13.09 31.42 18.09
C ALA A 222 13.64 32.85 18.01
N PRO A 223 13.65 33.63 19.10
CA PRO A 223 14.19 34.97 19.07
C PRO A 223 15.72 34.89 18.90
N LYS A 224 16.26 35.56 17.89
CA LYS A 224 17.71 35.69 17.69
C LYS A 224 18.26 36.77 18.60
N LEU A 225 19.26 36.47 19.42
CA LEU A 225 19.96 37.48 20.21
C LEU A 225 20.73 38.41 19.26
N TYR A 226 20.41 39.71 19.31
CA TYR A 226 21.08 40.74 18.52
C TYR A 226 22.18 41.43 19.32
N SER A 227 21.95 41.67 20.62
CA SER A 227 22.94 42.35 21.45
C SER A 227 22.79 41.97 22.93
N PRO A 228 23.91 41.77 23.66
CA PRO A 228 25.25 41.57 23.12
C PRO A 228 25.35 40.27 22.30
N GLU A 229 26.16 40.26 21.23
CA GLU A 229 26.39 39.04 20.44
C GLU A 229 27.05 37.94 21.29
N ALA A 230 26.76 36.68 20.97
CA ALA A 230 27.39 35.55 21.66
C ALA A 230 28.92 35.61 21.54
N GLY A 231 29.61 35.74 22.68
CA GLY A 231 31.07 35.87 22.73
C GLY A 231 31.59 37.31 22.74
N ALA A 232 30.73 38.32 22.84
CA ALA A 232 31.17 39.71 23.00
C ALA A 232 32.00 39.91 24.28
N SER A 233 33.15 40.58 24.14
CA SER A 233 33.97 41.04 25.26
C SER A 233 33.76 42.55 25.50
N GLY A 234 34.01 43.02 26.72
CA GLY A 234 33.81 44.43 27.08
C GLY A 234 32.34 44.85 27.25
N VAL A 235 31.45 43.90 27.53
CA VAL A 235 30.03 44.15 27.80
C VAL A 235 29.86 44.80 29.19
N GLU A 236 28.98 45.81 29.30
CA GLU A 236 28.68 46.48 30.59
C GLU A 236 28.20 45.48 31.65
N LEU A 237 28.44 45.77 32.93
CA LEU A 237 28.03 44.90 34.06
C LEU A 237 26.50 44.73 34.20
N LYS A 238 25.72 45.53 33.46
CA LYS A 238 24.26 45.46 33.35
C LYS A 238 23.84 45.64 31.88
N PRO A 239 24.09 44.66 31.00
CA PRO A 239 23.77 44.82 29.60
C PRO A 239 22.27 44.75 29.36
N ILE A 240 21.80 45.50 28.37
CA ILE A 240 20.45 45.38 27.84
C ILE A 240 20.48 44.32 26.75
N PHE A 241 19.71 43.25 26.93
CA PHE A 241 19.57 42.21 25.91
C PHE A 241 18.54 42.63 24.86
N GLN A 242 18.94 42.60 23.60
CA GLN A 242 18.08 42.85 22.45
C GLN A 242 17.92 41.55 21.66
N TRP A 243 16.68 41.17 21.43
CA TRP A 243 16.31 39.98 20.69
C TRP A 243 15.54 40.38 19.43
N SER A 244 15.55 39.56 18.38
CA SER A 244 14.69 39.77 17.21
C SER A 244 13.23 39.69 17.63
N ALA A 245 12.41 40.61 17.13
CA ALA A 245 10.97 40.56 17.32
C ALA A 245 10.38 39.29 16.67
N ILE A 246 9.47 38.63 17.38
CA ILE A 246 8.70 37.49 16.87
C ILE A 246 7.28 38.00 16.63
N ALA A 247 6.72 37.71 15.45
CA ALA A 247 5.33 38.04 15.17
C ALA A 247 4.41 37.25 16.12
N GLY A 248 3.59 37.96 16.90
CA GLY A 248 2.60 37.35 17.82
C GLY A 248 3.10 37.08 19.26
N ALA A 249 4.23 37.64 19.68
CA ALA A 249 4.63 37.66 21.09
C ALA A 249 4.14 38.96 21.76
N ASP A 250 3.17 38.84 22.67
CA ASP A 250 2.72 39.90 23.60
C ASP A 250 3.50 39.82 24.93
#